data_AF-A0A519NAV0-F1
#
_entry.id   AF-A0A519NAV0-F1
#
_cell.length_a   1.000
_cell.length_b   1.000
_cell.length_c   1.000
_cell.angle_alpha   90.00
_cell.angle_beta   90.00
_cell.angle_gamma   90.00
#
_symmetry.space_group_name_H-M   'P 1'
#
loop_
_entity.id
_entity.type
_entity.pdbx_description
1 polymer ?
#
loop_
_entity_poly.entity_id
_entity_poly.type
_entity_poly.pdbx_seq_one_letter_code
_entity_poly.pdbx_strand_id
1 'polypeptide(L)'
;MKPLSLKNKIDLAFAAVAIVFCILVYSTYNRAASVTQNRAALVRTYNSNTVLEKILSSMTDVETGGRGYTITGKENFLSIYESGKKDVDHWIDSLEDMQGSHKEDVDRIAELKSLIEHKKEFTILTIATRREKGMDAAVDLISSEKGKEIMDSIR
;
A
#
# COMPACT_ATOMS: atom_id res chain seq x y z
N MET A 1 27.51 45.53 -48.66
CA MET A 1 27.74 44.58 -47.55
C MET A 1 29.16 44.06 -47.69
N LYS A 2 30.06 44.33 -46.73
CA LYS A 2 31.46 43.85 -46.81
C LYS A 2 31.48 42.32 -46.71
N PRO A 3 32.21 41.60 -47.57
CA PRO A 3 32.29 40.16 -47.48
C PRO A 3 32.96 39.80 -46.15
N LEU A 4 32.30 38.93 -45.38
CA LEU A 4 32.88 38.36 -44.17
C LEU A 4 34.16 37.60 -44.53
N SER A 5 35.26 37.96 -43.87
CA SER A 5 36.52 37.21 -43.92
C SER A 5 36.26 35.73 -43.61
N LEU A 6 36.99 34.82 -44.26
CA LEU A 6 36.89 33.38 -44.06
C LEU A 6 36.96 33.01 -42.57
N LYS A 7 37.79 33.73 -41.80
CA LYS A 7 37.91 33.61 -40.34
C LYS A 7 36.58 33.86 -39.62
N ASN A 8 35.89 34.95 -39.94
CA ASN A 8 34.63 35.32 -39.28
C ASN A 8 33.51 34.31 -39.58
N LYS A 9 33.53 33.65 -40.75
CA LYS A 9 32.57 32.58 -41.07
C LYS A 9 32.81 31.33 -40.24
N ILE A 10 34.08 30.97 -40.03
CA ILE A 10 34.48 29.84 -39.18
C ILE A 10 34.13 30.13 -37.71
N ASP A 11 34.44 31.33 -37.22
CA ASP A 11 34.11 31.75 -35.85
C ASP A 11 32.60 31.75 -35.60
N LEU A 12 31.79 32.19 -36.58
CA LEU A 12 30.33 32.18 -36.47
C LEU A 12 29.76 30.75 -36.45
N ALA A 13 30.30 29.85 -37.28
CA ALA A 13 29.90 28.45 -37.30
C ALA A 13 30.26 27.76 -35.97
N PHE A 14 31.45 28.04 -35.44
CA PHE A 14 31.89 27.51 -34.15
C PHE A 14 31.01 28.02 -32.99
N ALA A 15 30.69 29.31 -32.98
CA ALA A 15 29.78 29.90 -32.00
C ALA A 15 28.37 29.28 -32.07
N ALA A 16 27.85 29.04 -33.27
CA ALA A 16 26.56 28.38 -33.45
C ALA A 16 26.54 26.95 -32.88
N VAL A 17 27.59 26.16 -33.14
CA VAL A 17 27.74 24.81 -32.57
C VAL A 17 27.84 24.85 -31.04
N ALA A 18 28.60 25.80 -30.48
CA ALA A 18 28.73 25.96 -29.04
C ALA A 18 27.38 26.32 -28.38
N ILE A 19 26.58 27.18 -29.01
CA ILE A 19 25.23 27.54 -28.52
C ILE A 19 24.32 26.32 -28.52
N VAL A 20 24.30 25.54 -29.60
CA VAL A 20 23.51 24.30 -29.68
C VAL A 20 23.94 23.32 -28.60
N PHE A 21 25.25 23.17 -28.37
CA PHE A 21 25.78 22.31 -27.31
C PHE A 21 25.35 22.77 -25.91
N CYS A 22 25.42 24.07 -25.62
CA CYS A 22 24.93 24.64 -24.36
C CYS A 22 23.43 24.40 -24.15
N ILE A 23 22.61 24.53 -25.20
CA ILE A 23 21.16 24.25 -25.14
C ILE A 23 20.92 22.76 -24.83
N LEU A 24 21.68 21.85 -25.44
CA LEU A 24 21.57 20.41 -25.18
C LEU A 24 21.97 20.08 -23.73
N VAL A 25 23.08 20.63 -23.23
CA VAL A 25 23.51 20.45 -21.83
C VAL A 25 22.46 20.98 -20.86
N TYR A 26 21.92 22.17 -21.12
CA TYR A 26 20.88 22.78 -20.30
C TYR A 26 19.58 21.96 -20.30
N SER A 27 19.16 21.46 -21.47
CA SER A 27 17.99 20.58 -21.60
C SER A 27 18.17 19.26 -20.85
N THR A 28 19.33 18.63 -20.97
CA THR A 28 19.65 17.39 -20.23
C THR A 28 19.66 17.62 -18.72
N TYR A 29 20.23 18.73 -18.26
CA TYR A 29 20.26 19.08 -16.84
C TYR A 29 18.85 19.30 -16.28
N ASN A 30 17.99 20.03 -16.99
CA ASN A 30 16.60 20.25 -16.57
C ASN A 30 15.76 18.96 -16.60
N ARG A 31 15.98 18.08 -17.58
CA ARG A 31 15.30 16.78 -17.68
C ARG A 31 15.72 15.82 -16.56
N ALA A 32 16.97 15.89 -16.10
CA ALA A 32 17.45 15.07 -14.98
C ALA A 32 16.66 15.34 -13.68
N ALA A 33 16.24 16.59 -13.44
CA ALA A 33 15.41 16.93 -12.28
C ALA A 33 13.97 16.35 -12.38
N SER A 34 13.38 16.31 -13.58
CA SER A 34 12.04 15.75 -13.81
C SER A 34 11.99 14.21 -13.73
N VAL A 35 13.08 13.52 -14.06
CA VAL A 35 13.18 12.06 -13.95
C VAL A 35 13.16 11.59 -12.49
N THR A 36 13.72 12.39 -11.57
CA THR A 36 13.77 12.05 -10.14
C THR A 36 12.41 12.14 -9.46
N GLN A 37 11.59 13.14 -9.83
CA GLN A 37 10.23 13.31 -9.28
C GLN A 37 9.27 12.18 -9.73
N ASN A 38 9.33 11.78 -11.00
CA ASN A 38 8.51 10.67 -11.51
C ASN A 38 8.93 9.31 -10.91
N ARG A 39 10.22 9.10 -10.65
CA ARG A 39 10.70 7.90 -9.93
C ARG A 39 10.21 7.86 -8.48
N ALA A 40 10.16 9.00 -7.79
CA ALA A 40 9.70 9.05 -6.40
C ALA A 40 8.19 8.73 -6.28
N ALA A 41 7.37 9.20 -7.23
CA ALA A 41 5.95 8.84 -7.28
C ALA A 41 5.74 7.34 -7.56
N LEU A 42 6.50 6.79 -8.52
CA LEU A 42 6.48 5.35 -8.81
C LEU A 42 6.87 4.52 -7.59
N VAL A 43 7.98 4.83 -6.92
CA VAL A 43 8.42 4.11 -5.72
C VAL A 43 7.38 4.20 -4.59
N ARG A 44 6.75 5.36 -4.38
CA ARG A 44 5.66 5.50 -3.39
C ARG A 44 4.48 4.58 -3.70
N THR A 45 3.97 4.59 -4.94
CA THR A 45 2.85 3.73 -5.33
C THR A 45 3.18 2.24 -5.22
N TYR A 46 4.38 1.82 -5.64
CA TYR A 46 4.83 0.43 -5.49
C TYR A 46 4.89 -0.01 -4.02
N ASN A 47 5.37 0.86 -3.14
CA ASN A 47 5.44 0.57 -1.72
C ASN A 47 4.03 0.50 -1.11
N SER A 48 3.11 1.42 -1.46
CA SER A 48 1.74 1.40 -0.91
C SER A 48 0.97 0.13 -1.31
N ASN A 49 1.03 -0.29 -2.57
CA ASN A 49 0.37 -1.54 -3.01
C ASN A 49 0.94 -2.76 -2.27
N THR A 50 2.26 -2.81 -2.07
CA THR A 50 2.89 -3.90 -1.32
C THR A 50 2.37 -3.94 0.13
N VAL A 51 2.25 -2.79 0.78
CA VAL A 51 1.73 -2.71 2.15
C VAL A 51 0.25 -3.10 2.22
N LEU A 52 -0.57 -2.66 1.25
CA LEU A 52 -1.97 -3.08 1.15
C LEU A 52 -2.13 -4.60 0.95
N GLU A 53 -1.28 -5.21 0.13
CA GLU A 53 -1.23 -6.68 -0.03
C GLU A 53 -0.86 -7.37 1.29
N LYS A 54 0.06 -6.80 2.06
CA LYS A 54 0.40 -7.32 3.39
C LYS A 54 -0.75 -7.21 4.37
N ILE A 55 -1.46 -6.07 4.40
CA ILE A 55 -2.68 -5.89 5.21
C ILE A 55 -3.72 -6.95 4.85
N LEU A 56 -4.00 -7.13 3.56
CA LEU A 56 -4.99 -8.11 3.09
C LEU A 56 -4.57 -9.55 3.44
N SER A 57 -3.29 -9.89 3.30
CA SER A 57 -2.75 -11.19 3.70
C SER A 57 -2.92 -11.43 5.20
N SER A 58 -2.57 -10.45 6.04
CA SER A 58 -2.70 -10.57 7.49
C SER A 58 -4.16 -10.68 7.93
N MET A 59 -5.09 -9.96 7.27
CA MET A 59 -6.52 -10.13 7.51
C MET A 59 -7.06 -11.50 7.07
N THR A 60 -6.47 -12.07 6.02
CA THR A 60 -6.74 -13.45 5.61
C THR A 60 -6.27 -14.45 6.68
N ASP A 61 -5.13 -14.21 7.32
CA ASP A 61 -4.65 -15.03 8.43
C ASP A 61 -5.55 -14.91 9.68
N VAL A 62 -6.03 -13.69 10.00
CA VAL A 62 -7.03 -13.46 11.05
C VAL A 62 -8.28 -14.31 10.80
N GLU A 63 -8.83 -14.26 9.58
CA GLU A 63 -10.00 -15.06 9.21
C GLU A 63 -9.71 -16.56 9.21
N THR A 64 -8.56 -16.98 8.68
CA THR A 64 -8.16 -18.39 8.59
C THR A 64 -7.95 -18.99 9.97
N GLY A 65 -7.25 -18.29 10.87
CA GLY A 65 -7.04 -18.71 12.25
C GLY A 65 -8.36 -18.79 13.03
N GLY A 66 -9.21 -17.77 12.90
CA GLY A 66 -10.54 -17.76 13.51
C GLY A 66 -11.41 -18.93 13.06
N ARG A 67 -11.59 -19.12 11.75
CA ARG A 67 -12.40 -20.22 11.20
C ARG A 67 -11.80 -21.59 11.53
N GLY A 68 -10.47 -21.72 11.45
CA GLY A 68 -9.78 -22.97 11.78
C GLY A 68 -9.99 -23.39 13.24
N TYR A 69 -9.94 -22.44 14.18
CA TYR A 69 -10.28 -22.71 15.58
C TYR A 69 -11.77 -23.04 15.74
N THR A 70 -12.67 -22.28 15.09
CA THR A 70 -14.11 -22.55 15.17
C THR A 70 -14.45 -23.98 14.71
N ILE A 71 -13.87 -24.43 13.60
CA ILE A 71 -14.10 -25.76 13.03
C ILE A 71 -13.47 -26.84 13.90
N THR A 72 -12.20 -26.68 14.30
CA THR A 72 -11.42 -27.79 14.86
C THR A 72 -11.33 -27.79 16.39
N GLY A 73 -11.53 -26.63 17.03
CA GLY A 73 -11.26 -26.41 18.45
C GLY A 73 -9.78 -26.49 18.84
N LYS A 74 -8.85 -26.55 17.88
CA LYS A 74 -7.42 -26.72 18.17
C LYS A 74 -6.72 -25.36 18.33
N GLU A 75 -5.99 -25.21 19.43
CA GLU A 75 -5.30 -23.97 19.81
C GLU A 75 -4.23 -23.50 18.80
N ASN A 76 -3.69 -24.42 17.98
CA ASN A 76 -2.71 -24.06 16.95
C ASN A 76 -3.26 -23.05 15.92
N PHE A 77 -4.57 -23.05 15.66
CA PHE A 77 -5.19 -22.06 14.79
C PHE A 77 -5.26 -20.67 15.43
N LEU A 78 -5.28 -20.58 16.77
CA LEU A 78 -5.23 -19.30 17.47
C LEU A 78 -3.85 -18.65 17.37
N SER A 79 -2.78 -19.42 17.18
CA SER A 79 -1.46 -18.86 16.86
C SER A 79 -1.47 -18.13 15.50
N ILE A 80 -2.19 -18.64 14.50
CA ILE A 80 -2.32 -17.99 13.19
C ILE A 80 -3.12 -16.70 13.34
N TYR A 81 -4.23 -16.74 14.08
CA TYR A 81 -5.04 -15.56 14.39
C TYR A 81 -4.23 -14.47 15.10
N GLU A 82 -3.49 -14.80 16.15
CA GLU A 82 -2.69 -13.81 16.90
C GLU A 82 -1.55 -13.23 16.07
N SER A 83 -0.90 -14.04 15.20
CA SER A 83 0.11 -13.52 14.26
C SER A 83 -0.54 -12.56 13.26
N GLY A 84 -1.64 -12.96 12.61
CA GLY A 84 -2.35 -12.11 11.66
C GLY A 84 -2.82 -10.80 12.28
N LYS A 85 -3.29 -10.82 13.54
CA LYS A 85 -3.67 -9.63 14.29
C LYS A 85 -2.50 -8.67 14.48
N LYS A 86 -1.36 -9.19 14.94
CA LYS A 86 -0.16 -8.38 15.15
C LYS A 86 0.37 -7.81 13.84
N ASP A 87 0.36 -8.61 12.78
CA ASP A 87 0.90 -8.22 11.48
C ASP A 87 0.01 -7.15 10.83
N VAL A 88 -1.31 -7.27 10.89
CA VAL A 88 -2.20 -6.24 10.33
C VAL A 88 -2.03 -4.90 11.05
N ASP A 89 -1.90 -4.91 12.38
CA ASP A 89 -1.66 -3.70 13.17
C ASP A 89 -0.34 -3.03 12.77
N HIS A 90 0.72 -3.82 12.56
CA HIS A 90 2.00 -3.29 12.08
C HIS A 90 1.92 -2.67 10.67
N TRP A 91 1.25 -3.34 9.74
CA TRP A 91 1.19 -2.88 8.35
C TRP A 91 0.27 -1.67 8.16
N ILE A 92 -0.80 -1.56 8.94
CA ILE A 92 -1.69 -0.39 8.85
C ILE A 92 -1.03 0.88 9.41
N ASP A 93 -0.21 0.75 10.46
CA ASP A 93 0.59 1.87 10.98
C ASP A 93 1.68 2.26 9.97
N SER A 94 2.31 1.28 9.33
CA SER A 94 3.28 1.53 8.24
C SER A 94 2.65 2.25 7.05
N LEU A 95 1.40 1.94 6.71
CA LEU A 95 0.66 2.61 5.64
C LEU A 95 0.39 4.08 5.98
N GLU A 96 0.03 4.37 7.22
CA GLU A 96 -0.21 5.73 7.73
C GLU A 96 1.06 6.58 7.68
N ASP A 97 2.20 6.04 8.12
CA ASP A 97 3.50 6.71 8.06
C ASP A 97 3.93 7.04 6.62
N MET A 98 3.53 6.22 5.65
CA MET A 98 3.91 6.38 4.24
C MET A 98 3.09 7.41 3.47
N GLN A 99 1.79 7.56 3.76
CA GLN A 99 0.90 8.43 2.97
C GLN A 99 0.95 9.92 3.34
N GLY A 100 1.52 10.25 4.50
CA GLY A 100 1.62 11.64 4.96
C GLY A 100 0.24 12.28 5.16
N SER A 101 0.16 13.61 5.12
CA SER A 101 -1.01 14.37 5.61
C SER A 101 -2.09 14.68 4.56
N HIS A 102 -2.17 13.92 3.46
CA HIS A 102 -3.21 14.16 2.45
C HIS A 102 -4.58 13.72 2.97
N LYS A 103 -5.54 14.65 3.03
CA LYS A 103 -6.83 14.42 3.69
C LYS A 103 -7.60 13.20 3.15
N GLU A 104 -7.62 12.99 1.84
CA GLU A 104 -8.32 11.86 1.22
C GLU A 104 -7.71 10.50 1.63
N ASP A 105 -6.38 10.43 1.74
CA ASP A 105 -5.68 9.22 2.15
C ASP A 105 -5.87 8.94 3.64
N VAL A 106 -5.86 9.99 4.48
CA VAL A 106 -6.15 9.88 5.92
C VAL A 106 -7.56 9.33 6.16
N ASP A 107 -8.56 9.87 5.46
CA ASP A 107 -9.95 9.45 5.63
C ASP A 107 -10.14 7.97 5.19
N ARG A 108 -9.49 7.54 4.10
CA ARG A 108 -9.51 6.13 3.64
C ARG A 108 -8.79 5.17 4.58
N ILE A 109 -7.62 5.56 5.11
CA ILE A 109 -6.88 4.73 6.06
C ILE A 109 -7.69 4.57 7.36
N ALA A 110 -8.37 5.63 7.81
CA ALA A 110 -9.25 5.57 8.98
C ALA A 110 -10.45 4.63 8.75
N GLU A 111 -11.07 4.67 7.58
CA GLU A 111 -12.13 3.73 7.20
C GLU A 111 -11.62 2.26 7.19
N LEU A 112 -10.46 2.02 6.58
CA LEU A 112 -9.83 0.70 6.57
C LEU A 112 -9.50 0.19 7.98
N LYS A 113 -8.95 1.06 8.85
CA LYS A 113 -8.71 0.75 10.28
C LYS A 113 -10.00 0.31 10.97
N SER A 114 -11.09 1.05 10.76
CA SER A 114 -12.42 0.71 11.32
C SER A 114 -12.91 -0.67 10.88
N LEU A 115 -12.82 -0.97 9.57
CA LEU A 115 -13.20 -2.29 9.03
C LEU A 115 -12.35 -3.43 9.61
N ILE A 116 -11.04 -3.22 9.75
CA ILE A 116 -10.10 -4.18 10.35
C ILE A 116 -10.49 -4.46 11.80
N GLU A 117 -10.78 -3.43 12.60
CA GLU A 117 -11.23 -3.62 13.99
C GLU A 117 -12.54 -4.41 14.07
N HIS A 118 -13.55 -4.03 13.30
CA HIS A 118 -14.82 -4.78 13.27
C HIS A 118 -14.64 -6.24 12.88
N LYS A 119 -13.71 -6.54 11.95
CA LYS A 119 -13.41 -7.91 11.56
C LYS A 119 -12.69 -8.69 12.68
N LYS A 120 -11.76 -8.05 13.39
CA LYS A 120 -11.11 -8.62 14.58
C LYS A 120 -12.13 -8.93 15.67
N GLU A 121 -13.00 -7.99 15.99
CA GLU A 121 -14.07 -8.14 16.98
C GLU A 121 -15.02 -9.30 16.63
N PHE A 122 -15.47 -9.38 15.38
CA PHE A 122 -16.31 -10.50 14.92
C PHE A 122 -15.61 -11.86 15.09
N THR A 123 -14.31 -11.90 14.79
CA THR A 123 -13.50 -13.11 14.92
C THR A 123 -13.35 -13.52 16.39
N ILE A 124 -13.08 -12.57 17.29
CA ILE A 124 -13.05 -12.79 18.74
C ILE A 124 -14.38 -13.32 19.25
N LEU A 125 -15.50 -12.70 18.84
CA LEU A 125 -16.84 -13.13 19.23
C LEU A 125 -17.10 -14.59 18.82
N THR A 126 -16.63 -14.97 17.62
CA THR A 126 -16.77 -16.34 17.12
C THR A 126 -15.93 -17.32 17.93
N ILE A 127 -14.68 -16.98 18.24
CA ILE A 127 -13.79 -17.78 19.10
C ILE A 127 -14.36 -17.96 20.50
N ALA A 128 -14.88 -16.87 21.10
CA ALA A 128 -15.51 -16.89 22.41
C ALA A 128 -16.77 -17.77 22.40
N THR A 129 -17.63 -17.60 21.39
CA THR A 129 -18.84 -18.44 21.21
C THR A 129 -18.46 -19.91 21.10
N ARG A 130 -17.38 -20.23 20.36
CA ARG A 130 -16.88 -21.60 20.24
C ARG A 130 -16.47 -22.21 21.58
N ARG A 131 -15.84 -21.41 22.45
CA ARG A 131 -15.37 -21.81 23.79
C ARG A 131 -16.53 -21.98 24.78
N GLU A 132 -17.52 -21.09 24.73
CA GLU A 132 -18.60 -21.03 25.72
C GLU A 132 -19.81 -21.89 25.35
N LYS A 133 -20.19 -21.91 24.07
CA LYS A 133 -21.46 -22.48 23.59
C LYS A 133 -21.27 -23.66 22.64
N GLY A 134 -20.03 -23.98 22.27
CA GLY A 134 -19.71 -25.11 21.38
C GLY A 134 -19.69 -24.75 19.89
N MET A 135 -19.51 -25.76 19.04
CA MET A 135 -19.27 -25.58 17.61
C MET A 135 -20.48 -25.00 16.89
N ASP A 136 -21.65 -25.59 17.11
CA ASP A 136 -22.87 -25.27 16.36
C ASP A 136 -23.24 -23.78 16.50
N ALA A 137 -23.23 -23.26 17.73
CA ALA A 137 -23.48 -21.84 17.98
C ALA A 137 -22.46 -20.90 17.32
N ALA A 138 -21.19 -21.31 17.21
CA ALA A 138 -20.16 -20.52 16.55
C ALA A 138 -20.27 -20.59 15.01
N VAL A 139 -20.71 -21.73 14.47
CA VAL A 139 -21.00 -21.91 13.03
C VAL A 139 -22.22 -21.08 12.63
N ASP A 140 -23.26 -21.03 13.45
CA ASP A 140 -24.44 -20.18 13.21
C ASP A 140 -24.05 -18.70 13.10
N LEU A 141 -23.12 -18.25 13.95
CA LEU A 141 -22.62 -16.88 13.90
C LEU A 141 -21.84 -16.61 12.60
N ILE A 142 -20.97 -17.51 12.17
CA ILE A 142 -20.25 -17.39 10.88
C ILE A 142 -21.25 -17.38 9.71
N SER A 143 -22.28 -18.22 9.78
CA SER A 143 -23.32 -18.36 8.76
C SER A 143 -24.22 -17.13 8.61
N SER A 144 -24.16 -16.18 9.55
CA SER A 144 -24.83 -14.88 9.41
C SER A 144 -24.23 -13.97 8.33
N GLU A 145 -23.14 -14.39 7.67
CA GLU A 145 -22.41 -13.69 6.61
C GLU A 145 -21.79 -12.33 7.00
N LYS A 146 -22.09 -11.76 8.17
CA LYS A 146 -21.50 -10.50 8.66
C LYS A 146 -19.99 -10.46 8.56
N GLY A 147 -19.32 -11.54 9.00
CA GLY A 147 -17.87 -11.63 8.92
C GLY A 147 -17.33 -11.69 7.48
N LYS A 148 -18.12 -12.19 6.53
CA LYS A 148 -17.78 -12.20 5.10
C LYS A 148 -17.98 -10.81 4.50
N GLU A 149 -19.10 -10.16 4.78
CA GLU A 149 -19.40 -8.80 4.31
C GLU A 149 -18.30 -7.81 4.72
N ILE A 150 -17.88 -7.83 5.99
CA ILE A 150 -16.80 -6.97 6.47
C ILE A 150 -15.48 -7.28 5.73
N MET A 151 -15.16 -8.56 5.52
CA MET A 151 -13.94 -8.94 4.80
C MET A 151 -13.99 -8.53 3.33
N ASP A 152 -15.16 -8.59 2.70
CA ASP A 152 -15.36 -8.16 1.32
C ASP A 152 -15.26 -6.63 1.20
N SER A 153 -15.60 -5.86 2.23
CA SER A 153 -15.33 -4.41 2.28
C SER A 153 -13.84 -4.06 2.47
N ILE A 154 -13.04 -4.97 3.00
CA ILE A 154 -11.58 -4.80 3.15
C ILE A 154 -10.83 -5.09 1.83
N ARG A 155 -11.40 -5.92 0.95
CA ARG A 155 -10.81 -6.36 -0.33
C ARG A 155 -11.00 -5.35 -1.44
#